data_AF-A0A1L7VVT5-F1
#
_entry.id   AF-A0A1L7VVT5-F1
#
_cell.length_a   1.000
_cell.length_b   1.000
_cell.length_c   1.000
_cell.angle_alpha   90.00
_cell.angle_beta   90.00
_cell.angle_gamma   90.00
#
_symmetry.space_group_name_H-M   'P 1'
#
loop_
_entity.id
_entity.type
_entity.pdbx_description
1 polymer ?
#
loop_
_entity_poly.entity_id
_entity_poly.type
_entity_poly.pdbx_seq_one_letter_code
_entity_poly.pdbx_strand_id
1 'polypeptide(L)'
;MVEREQEKAETITTKKRKSDEAPKQPASKKTKGSTTAKLENSQVAMPPPKPLGNLKGKYAIETFYPCCDDESQRNHEEFCSIVLSPGDGGTLRGYLGLGRTNYTALFIFDKCPTDASTRKVPFTWRGKRTSKKFKIFRGDKNYGWAKFLGDGKIEISFDKLKLDLVAQKGRGIGERGKHNAAAFWDDWHELDEESLDLLDIDRLIHDW
;
A
#
# COMPACT_ATOMS: atom_id res chain seq x y z
N MET A 1 -48.03 -46.80 21.41
CA MET A 1 -46.86 -46.38 22.19
C MET A 1 -46.71 -44.88 21.95
N VAL A 2 -46.80 -43.97 22.93
CA VAL A 2 -46.17 -43.93 24.28
C VAL A 2 -44.66 -43.69 24.11
N GLU A 3 -44.08 -42.55 24.52
CA GLU A 3 -44.66 -41.36 25.19
C GLU A 3 -43.85 -40.06 24.95
N ARG A 4 -44.18 -38.95 25.65
CA ARG A 4 -43.43 -37.67 25.64
C ARG A 4 -42.80 -37.39 27.00
N GLU A 5 -41.67 -36.67 26.99
CA GLU A 5 -41.18 -35.78 28.05
C GLU A 5 -40.72 -34.45 27.39
N GLN A 6 -40.87 -33.22 27.91
CA GLN A 6 -41.63 -32.67 29.04
C GLN A 6 -41.26 -33.20 30.44
N GLU A 7 -40.69 -32.45 31.40
CA GLU A 7 -40.49 -30.99 31.53
C GLU A 7 -38.97 -30.67 31.74
N LYS A 8 -38.39 -29.76 32.55
CA LYS A 8 -38.82 -28.72 33.52
C LYS A 8 -37.80 -27.55 33.54
N ALA A 9 -38.16 -26.41 34.13
CA ALA A 9 -37.24 -25.36 34.59
C ALA A 9 -37.55 -24.97 36.04
N GLU A 10 -36.57 -24.47 36.80
CA GLU A 10 -36.85 -23.92 38.15
C GLU A 10 -35.89 -22.77 38.53
N THR A 11 -36.37 -21.86 39.37
CA THR A 11 -35.69 -20.62 39.79
C THR A 11 -36.03 -20.38 41.25
N ILE A 12 -35.03 -20.19 42.12
CA ILE A 12 -35.26 -19.95 43.55
C ILE A 12 -34.50 -18.71 44.03
N THR A 13 -35.21 -17.81 44.70
CA THR A 13 -34.74 -16.48 45.09
C THR A 13 -34.64 -16.34 46.61
N THR A 14 -33.81 -15.39 47.07
CA THR A 14 -33.77 -14.83 48.43
C THR A 14 -33.23 -15.70 49.58
N LYS A 15 -32.28 -15.14 50.34
CA LYS A 15 -32.62 -14.46 51.60
C LYS A 15 -31.58 -13.42 52.03
N LYS A 16 -32.07 -12.41 52.75
CA LYS A 16 -31.36 -11.21 53.23
C LYS A 16 -31.28 -11.26 54.75
N ARG A 17 -30.11 -11.03 55.35
CA ARG A 17 -29.96 -10.63 56.76
C ARG A 17 -28.89 -9.56 56.90
N LYS A 18 -29.06 -8.67 57.88
CA LYS A 18 -28.25 -7.48 58.17
C LYS A 18 -28.25 -7.25 59.67
N SER A 19 -27.05 -7.24 60.26
CA SER A 19 -26.71 -6.66 61.57
C SER A 19 -25.22 -6.29 61.43
N ASP A 20 -24.79 -5.04 61.47
CA ASP A 20 -24.84 -4.08 62.58
C ASP A 20 -23.97 -4.53 63.76
N GLU A 21 -22.70 -4.07 63.81
CA GLU A 21 -22.10 -3.34 64.95
C GLU A 21 -20.70 -2.78 64.60
N ALA A 22 -20.34 -1.63 65.18
CA ALA A 22 -19.03 -0.98 65.21
C ALA A 22 -18.99 -0.05 66.45
N PRO A 23 -17.84 0.49 66.94
CA PRO A 23 -16.49 0.46 66.36
C PRO A 23 -15.37 0.08 67.37
N LYS A 24 -14.10 0.07 66.91
CA LYS A 24 -12.92 0.53 67.68
C LYS A 24 -11.66 0.62 66.79
N GLN A 25 -10.96 1.75 66.84
CA GLN A 25 -9.54 1.85 66.45
C GLN A 25 -8.65 1.57 67.68
N PRO A 26 -7.35 1.29 67.48
CA PRO A 26 -6.38 2.32 67.89
C PRO A 26 -5.29 2.61 66.83
N ALA A 27 -4.38 3.54 67.15
CA ALA A 27 -3.58 4.30 66.18
C ALA A 27 -2.29 3.63 65.66
N SER A 28 -1.96 3.98 64.41
CA SER A 28 -0.65 4.35 63.88
C SER A 28 0.64 3.63 64.35
N LYS A 29 1.30 2.94 63.43
CA LYS A 29 2.78 2.92 63.31
C LYS A 29 3.22 3.04 61.84
N LYS A 30 4.15 3.98 61.57
CA LYS A 30 4.80 4.13 60.25
C LYS A 30 5.81 3.01 60.02
N THR A 31 6.02 2.57 58.77
CA THR A 31 7.32 2.11 58.26
C THR A 31 7.37 2.17 56.72
N LYS A 32 8.53 2.61 56.21
CA LYS A 32 9.09 2.55 54.84
C LYS A 32 8.15 2.28 53.66
N GLY A 33 7.91 3.35 52.88
CA GLY A 33 8.28 3.45 51.47
C GLY A 33 8.08 2.23 50.57
N SER A 34 6.97 2.25 49.82
CA SER A 34 6.93 1.70 48.47
C SER A 34 6.93 2.89 47.50
N THR A 35 8.00 3.06 46.73
CA THR A 35 8.03 4.03 45.64
C THR A 35 7.24 3.45 44.48
N THR A 36 5.95 3.79 44.38
CA THR A 36 5.14 3.44 43.20
C THR A 36 5.80 4.06 41.98
N ALA A 37 6.53 3.25 41.21
CA ALA A 37 7.14 3.68 39.96
C ALA A 37 5.99 4.09 39.02
N LYS A 38 5.80 5.41 38.87
CA LYS A 38 4.90 5.98 37.87
C LYS A 38 5.46 5.55 36.53
N LEU A 39 4.91 4.47 35.97
CA LEU A 39 5.28 3.97 34.66
C LEU A 39 4.83 5.02 33.64
N GLU A 40 5.72 5.96 33.34
CA GLU A 40 5.46 7.03 32.40
C GLU A 40 5.42 6.39 31.01
N ASN A 41 4.22 5.99 30.62
CA ASN A 41 3.88 5.42 29.34
C ASN A 41 4.00 6.52 28.27
N SER A 42 5.25 6.89 27.97
CA SER A 42 5.65 7.77 26.88
C SER A 42 5.44 7.06 25.54
N GLN A 43 4.18 6.72 25.27
CA GLN A 43 3.64 6.73 23.94
C GLN A 43 3.85 8.15 23.43
N VAL A 44 4.95 8.34 22.69
CA VAL A 44 5.15 9.48 21.82
C VAL A 44 3.96 9.48 20.88
N ALA A 45 2.95 10.28 21.20
CA ALA A 45 1.74 10.39 20.41
C ALA A 45 2.16 10.90 19.04
N MET A 46 2.23 9.98 18.07
CA MET A 46 2.65 10.34 16.72
C MET A 46 1.75 11.48 16.24
N PRO A 47 2.31 12.57 15.70
CA PRO A 47 1.51 13.69 15.22
C PRO A 47 0.49 13.14 14.20
N PRO A 48 -0.76 13.63 14.21
CA PRO A 48 -1.79 13.14 13.31
C PRO A 48 -1.28 13.23 11.87
N PRO A 49 -1.45 12.17 11.05
CA PRO A 49 -0.93 12.15 9.70
C PRO A 49 -1.36 13.39 8.90
N LYS A 50 -0.40 14.00 8.20
CA LYS A 50 -0.69 15.11 7.30
C LYS A 50 -1.48 14.56 6.10
N PRO A 51 -2.63 15.13 5.73
CA PRO A 51 -3.40 14.63 4.58
C PRO A 51 -2.57 14.76 3.29
N LEU A 52 -2.67 13.78 2.39
CA LEU A 52 -1.83 13.74 1.18
C LEU A 52 -2.17 14.81 0.13
N GLY A 53 -3.32 15.45 0.25
CA GLY A 53 -3.85 16.34 -0.77
C GLY A 53 -4.19 15.59 -2.06
N ASN A 54 -4.07 16.26 -3.20
CA ASN A 54 -4.42 15.68 -4.50
C ASN A 54 -3.31 14.76 -5.05
N LEU A 55 -3.52 13.45 -5.00
CA LEU A 55 -2.62 12.44 -5.61
C LEU A 55 -2.68 12.37 -7.14
N LYS A 56 -3.70 12.93 -7.80
CA LYS A 56 -3.81 12.89 -9.28
C LYS A 56 -2.73 13.77 -9.92
N GLY A 57 -1.97 13.25 -10.87
CA GLY A 57 -1.04 14.03 -11.71
C GLY A 57 0.21 13.27 -12.15
N LYS A 58 1.12 13.97 -12.83
CA LYS A 58 2.45 13.47 -13.24
C LYS A 58 3.50 13.82 -12.18
N TYR A 59 4.36 12.85 -11.89
CA TYR A 59 5.46 12.89 -10.93
C TYR A 59 6.77 12.71 -11.70
N ALA A 60 7.70 13.64 -11.53
CA ALA A 60 9.07 13.55 -12.03
C ALA A 60 9.84 12.50 -11.22
N ILE A 61 10.59 11.62 -11.88
CA ILE A 61 11.42 10.63 -11.18
C ILE A 61 12.76 11.28 -10.81
N GLU A 62 13.05 11.34 -9.51
CA GLU A 62 14.26 11.94 -8.95
C GLU A 62 15.42 10.94 -8.86
N THR A 63 15.13 9.63 -8.82
CA THR A 63 16.15 8.59 -8.81
C THR A 63 16.84 8.46 -10.17
N PHE A 64 18.15 8.71 -10.20
CA PHE A 64 18.98 8.42 -11.37
C PHE A 64 19.02 6.90 -11.62
N TYR A 65 18.42 6.45 -12.72
CA TYR A 65 18.39 5.05 -13.14
C TYR A 65 18.76 4.97 -14.63
N PRO A 66 19.59 4.00 -15.08
CA PRO A 66 20.03 3.87 -16.47
C PRO A 66 18.92 3.30 -17.38
N CYS A 67 17.84 4.05 -17.50
CA CYS A 67 16.72 3.82 -18.42
C CYS A 67 16.69 4.82 -19.59
N CYS A 68 17.45 5.90 -19.49
CA CYS A 68 17.64 6.86 -20.56
C CYS A 68 18.96 6.63 -21.29
N ASP A 69 18.89 6.72 -22.62
CA ASP A 69 20.00 7.07 -23.50
C ASP A 69 20.37 8.56 -23.33
N ASP A 70 21.45 9.01 -23.97
CA ASP A 70 21.99 10.36 -23.79
C ASP A 70 21.06 11.48 -24.31
N GLU A 71 20.12 11.16 -25.22
CA GLU A 71 19.05 12.09 -25.61
C GLU A 71 17.99 12.19 -24.51
N SER A 72 17.48 11.05 -24.04
CA SER A 72 16.43 10.99 -23.03
C SER A 72 16.92 11.36 -21.62
N GLN A 73 18.22 11.48 -21.37
CA GLN A 73 18.76 12.16 -20.18
C GLN A 73 18.45 13.66 -20.19
N ARG A 74 18.53 14.33 -21.34
CA ARG A 74 18.23 15.78 -21.47
C ARG A 74 16.74 16.06 -21.23
N ASN A 75 15.89 15.13 -21.66
CA ASN A 75 14.44 15.20 -21.51
C ASN A 75 13.94 14.15 -20.48
N HIS A 76 14.68 13.93 -19.37
CA HIS A 76 14.34 12.90 -18.39
C HIS A 76 12.91 13.06 -17.83
N GLU A 77 12.49 14.28 -17.54
CA GLU A 77 11.12 14.59 -17.07
C GLU A 77 10.01 14.36 -18.12
N GLU A 78 10.35 14.28 -19.40
CA GLU A 78 9.42 13.93 -20.47
C GLU A 78 9.17 12.42 -20.48
N PHE A 79 10.26 11.63 -20.58
CA PHE A 79 10.25 10.19 -20.80
C PHE A 79 10.17 9.33 -19.51
N CYS A 80 10.76 9.79 -18.40
CA CYS A 80 10.77 9.08 -17.12
C CYS A 80 9.79 9.71 -16.14
N SER A 81 8.70 9.02 -15.86
CA SER A 81 7.67 9.56 -14.97
C SER A 81 6.73 8.51 -14.40
N ILE A 82 6.07 8.90 -13.32
CA ILE A 82 4.90 8.21 -12.77
C ILE A 82 3.68 9.11 -12.97
N VAL A 83 2.59 8.56 -13.48
CA VAL A 83 1.28 9.24 -13.55
C VAL A 83 0.32 8.51 -12.63
N LEU A 84 -0.23 9.21 -11.64
CA LEU A 84 -1.24 8.68 -10.73
C LEU A 84 -2.62 9.26 -11.08
N SER A 85 -3.64 8.41 -11.02
CA SER A 85 -5.04 8.78 -11.28
C SER A 85 -6.00 8.03 -10.35
N PRO A 86 -6.96 8.71 -9.70
CA PRO A 86 -8.00 8.05 -8.93
C PRO A 86 -8.73 6.99 -9.76
N GLY A 87 -8.98 5.86 -9.12
CA GLY A 87 -9.70 4.74 -9.67
C GLY A 87 -11.14 4.66 -9.17
N ASP A 88 -11.92 3.83 -9.86
CA ASP A 88 -13.30 3.55 -9.52
C ASP A 88 -13.36 2.75 -8.20
N GLY A 89 -14.46 2.86 -7.44
CA GLY A 89 -14.58 2.21 -6.12
C GLY A 89 -13.64 2.75 -5.03
N GLY A 90 -12.90 3.84 -5.28
CA GLY A 90 -11.91 4.38 -4.35
C GLY A 90 -10.51 3.74 -4.48
N THR A 91 -10.25 2.99 -5.55
CA THR A 91 -8.92 2.52 -5.92
C THR A 91 -7.99 3.67 -6.35
N LEU A 92 -6.70 3.41 -6.53
CA LEU A 92 -5.76 4.34 -7.17
C LEU A 92 -5.02 3.60 -8.29
N ARG A 93 -5.04 4.17 -9.50
CA ARG A 93 -4.34 3.65 -10.69
C ARG A 93 -3.05 4.43 -10.93
N GLY A 94 -2.01 3.74 -11.37
CA GLY A 94 -0.72 4.32 -11.69
C GLY A 94 -0.15 3.79 -13.01
N TYR A 95 0.62 4.64 -13.70
CA TYR A 95 1.44 4.29 -14.84
C TYR A 95 2.87 4.75 -14.60
N LEU A 96 3.84 3.87 -14.86
CA LEU A 96 5.26 4.14 -14.90
C LEU A 96 5.72 4.09 -16.36
N GLY A 97 6.41 5.14 -16.80
CA GLY A 97 7.27 5.11 -17.98
C GLY A 97 8.72 5.37 -17.58
N LEU A 98 9.65 4.60 -18.15
CA LEU A 98 11.11 4.82 -18.02
C LEU A 98 11.77 4.71 -19.39
N GLY A 99 12.47 5.77 -19.79
CA GLY A 99 12.98 5.94 -21.15
C GLY A 99 11.88 6.04 -22.20
N ARG A 100 12.24 6.26 -23.46
CA ARG A 100 11.29 6.49 -24.55
C ARG A 100 10.30 5.34 -24.76
N THR A 101 10.77 4.10 -24.61
CA THR A 101 9.97 2.86 -24.64
C THR A 101 10.56 1.75 -23.74
N ASN A 102 11.60 2.04 -22.95
CA ASN A 102 12.49 1.02 -22.37
C ASN A 102 11.82 0.13 -21.30
N TYR A 103 10.99 0.73 -20.44
CA TYR A 103 10.11 0.04 -19.49
C TYR A 103 8.79 0.79 -19.37
N THR A 104 7.66 0.07 -19.34
CA THR A 104 6.36 0.62 -18.95
C THR A 104 5.65 -0.33 -17.99
N ALA A 105 5.01 0.18 -16.94
CA ALA A 105 4.22 -0.63 -16.01
C ALA A 105 2.94 0.10 -15.57
N LEU A 106 1.81 -0.59 -15.65
CA LEU A 106 0.53 -0.19 -15.08
C LEU A 106 0.43 -0.81 -13.68
N PHE A 107 -0.16 -0.10 -12.72
CA PHE A 107 -0.32 -0.60 -11.35
C PHE A 107 -1.59 -0.11 -10.67
N ILE A 108 -2.11 -0.92 -9.73
CA ILE A 108 -3.38 -0.68 -9.03
C ILE A 108 -3.18 -0.85 -7.52
N PHE A 109 -3.56 0.17 -6.76
CA PHE A 109 -3.79 0.06 -5.32
C PHE A 109 -5.28 -0.16 -5.07
N ASP A 110 -5.65 -1.19 -4.30
CA ASP A 110 -7.03 -1.50 -3.93
C ASP A 110 -7.75 -0.34 -3.23
N LYS A 111 -6.99 0.56 -2.59
CA LYS A 111 -7.47 1.74 -1.88
C LYS A 111 -6.54 2.93 -2.09
N CYS A 112 -7.12 4.07 -2.43
CA CYS A 112 -6.43 5.34 -2.54
C CYS A 112 -5.96 5.83 -1.15
N PRO A 113 -4.65 6.09 -0.94
CA PRO A 113 -4.15 6.56 0.35
C PRO A 113 -4.61 7.99 0.67
N THR A 114 -5.14 8.17 1.87
CA THR A 114 -5.60 9.46 2.41
C THR A 114 -4.49 10.28 3.08
N ASP A 115 -3.55 9.57 3.72
CA ASP A 115 -2.70 10.11 4.77
C ASP A 115 -1.21 9.89 4.49
N ALA A 116 -0.38 10.92 4.76
CA ALA A 116 1.06 10.85 4.55
C ALA A 116 1.69 9.85 5.52
N SER A 117 2.40 8.86 4.98
CA SER A 117 2.93 7.74 5.76
C SER A 117 4.17 7.12 5.12
N THR A 118 5.10 6.73 6.00
CA THR A 118 6.23 5.83 5.67
C THR A 118 5.81 4.36 5.58
N ARG A 119 4.54 4.03 5.88
CA ARG A 119 3.97 2.69 5.70
C ARG A 119 3.95 2.33 4.22
N LYS A 120 4.41 1.12 3.90
CA LYS A 120 4.28 0.51 2.57
C LYS A 120 2.80 0.22 2.28
N VAL A 121 2.25 0.86 1.25
CA VAL A 121 0.96 0.52 0.65
C VAL A 121 1.22 -0.42 -0.53
N PRO A 122 0.67 -1.66 -0.54
CA PRO A 122 0.90 -2.61 -1.62
C PRO A 122 0.11 -2.25 -2.88
N PHE A 123 0.59 -2.73 -4.03
CA PHE A 123 -0.12 -2.71 -5.31
C PHE A 123 0.18 -3.97 -6.12
N THR A 124 -0.73 -4.34 -7.03
CA THR A 124 -0.44 -5.26 -8.15
C THR A 124 -0.02 -4.47 -9.38
N TRP A 125 0.79 -5.07 -10.25
CA TRP A 125 1.23 -4.41 -11.48
C TRP A 125 1.39 -5.37 -12.65
N ARG A 126 1.34 -4.80 -13.86
CA ARG A 126 1.55 -5.47 -15.14
C ARG A 126 2.39 -4.57 -16.04
N GLY A 127 3.17 -5.10 -16.97
CA GLY A 127 4.02 -4.24 -17.80
C GLY A 127 4.91 -4.94 -18.81
N LYS A 128 5.81 -4.17 -19.41
CA LYS A 128 6.78 -4.62 -20.41
C LYS A 128 8.13 -3.92 -20.25
N ARG A 129 9.21 -4.67 -20.41
CA ARG A 129 10.57 -4.16 -20.66
C ARG A 129 10.91 -4.47 -22.10
N THR A 130 11.36 -3.47 -22.86
CA THR A 130 11.87 -3.64 -24.23
C THR A 130 13.40 -3.69 -24.27
N SER A 131 14.06 -2.97 -23.35
CA SER A 131 15.52 -2.87 -23.29
C SER A 131 16.24 -4.21 -23.02
N LYS A 132 17.35 -4.43 -23.73
CA LYS A 132 18.28 -5.59 -23.67
C LYS A 132 17.68 -6.97 -24.03
N LYS A 133 16.69 -7.44 -23.28
CA LYS A 133 15.86 -8.60 -23.58
C LYS A 133 14.41 -8.21 -23.35
N PHE A 134 13.60 -8.25 -24.40
CA PHE A 134 12.16 -8.06 -24.33
C PHE A 134 11.55 -9.00 -23.28
N LYS A 135 10.69 -8.48 -22.41
CA LYS A 135 9.97 -9.27 -21.42
C LYS A 135 8.65 -8.60 -21.05
N ILE A 136 7.57 -9.37 -21.14
CA ILE A 136 6.25 -8.98 -20.64
C ILE A 136 6.09 -9.53 -19.21
N PHE A 137 5.42 -8.76 -18.36
CA PHE A 137 5.04 -9.09 -17.00
C PHE A 137 3.51 -9.09 -16.96
N ARG A 138 2.91 -10.23 -17.31
CA ARG A 138 1.45 -10.45 -17.35
C ARG A 138 0.89 -10.87 -15.98
N GLY A 139 -0.42 -10.76 -15.83
CA GLY A 139 -1.21 -11.28 -14.72
C GLY A 139 -0.91 -10.66 -13.35
N ASP A 140 -1.71 -11.04 -12.35
CA ASP A 140 -1.73 -10.35 -11.04
C ASP A 140 -0.71 -10.89 -10.03
N LYS A 141 0.27 -11.67 -10.51
CA LYS A 141 1.34 -12.27 -9.71
C LYS A 141 2.60 -11.38 -9.66
N ASN A 142 2.52 -10.11 -10.04
CA ASN A 142 3.61 -9.13 -9.91
C ASN A 142 3.18 -8.05 -8.90
N TYR A 143 4.03 -7.79 -7.91
CA TYR A 143 3.70 -6.96 -6.75
C TYR A 143 4.64 -5.77 -6.59
N GLY A 144 4.14 -4.74 -5.94
CA GLY A 144 4.97 -3.61 -5.54
C GLY A 144 4.46 -2.96 -4.26
N TRP A 145 5.17 -1.93 -3.84
CA TRP A 145 4.74 -1.07 -2.75
C TRP A 145 5.12 0.38 -3.02
N ALA A 146 4.32 1.31 -2.50
CA ALA A 146 4.68 2.71 -2.44
C ALA A 146 4.59 3.24 -1.00
N LYS A 147 5.39 4.25 -0.68
CA LYS A 147 5.17 5.13 0.48
C LYS A 147 4.76 6.50 -0.05
N PHE A 148 3.77 7.10 0.60
CA PHE A 148 3.25 8.39 0.21
C PHE A 148 3.69 9.40 1.28
N LEU A 149 4.80 10.09 1.04
CA LEU A 149 5.54 10.79 2.10
C LEU A 149 4.98 12.16 2.47
N GLY A 150 3.93 12.63 1.77
CA GLY A 150 3.43 14.00 1.87
C GLY A 150 4.06 14.92 0.82
N ASP A 151 3.52 16.14 0.70
CA ASP A 151 4.06 17.24 -0.12
C ASP A 151 4.41 16.86 -1.58
N GLY A 152 3.65 15.93 -2.15
CA GLY A 152 3.82 15.44 -3.51
C GLY A 152 4.96 14.43 -3.71
N LYS A 153 5.62 13.95 -2.65
CA LYS A 153 6.72 12.97 -2.75
C LYS A 153 6.23 11.53 -2.54
N ILE A 154 6.71 10.62 -3.39
CA ILE A 154 6.49 9.18 -3.25
C ILE A 154 7.82 8.41 -3.34
N GLU A 155 7.92 7.33 -2.58
CA GLU A 155 8.82 6.21 -2.88
C GLU A 155 8.00 5.08 -3.49
N ILE A 156 8.52 4.37 -4.49
CA ILE A 156 7.84 3.24 -5.13
C ILE A 156 8.83 2.11 -5.47
N SER A 157 8.35 0.86 -5.46
CA SER A 157 9.15 -0.35 -5.62
C SER A 157 8.40 -1.41 -6.41
N PHE A 158 9.07 -2.05 -7.37
CA PHE A 158 8.52 -3.08 -8.25
C PHE A 158 9.34 -4.38 -8.15
N ASP A 159 8.71 -5.48 -7.72
CA ASP A 159 9.36 -6.73 -7.32
C ASP A 159 10.25 -7.36 -8.41
N LYS A 160 9.68 -7.72 -9.57
CA LYS A 160 10.37 -8.45 -10.65
C LYS A 160 11.20 -7.54 -11.55
N LEU A 161 11.05 -6.21 -11.42
CA LEU A 161 11.94 -5.23 -12.03
C LEU A 161 13.20 -4.98 -11.19
N LYS A 162 13.18 -5.31 -9.88
CA LYS A 162 14.20 -4.91 -8.89
C LYS A 162 14.48 -3.41 -8.95
N LEU A 163 13.40 -2.64 -8.95
CA LEU A 163 13.38 -1.21 -9.26
C LEU A 163 12.77 -0.47 -8.09
N ASP A 164 13.60 0.29 -7.37
CA ASP A 164 13.20 1.24 -6.34
C ASP A 164 13.41 2.67 -6.85
N LEU A 165 12.40 3.53 -6.71
CA LEU A 165 12.38 4.89 -7.25
C LEU A 165 11.82 5.90 -6.24
N VAL A 166 12.35 7.11 -6.27
CA VAL A 166 11.80 8.31 -5.65
C VAL A 166 11.21 9.19 -6.76
N ALA A 167 10.01 9.73 -6.55
CA ALA A 167 9.39 10.66 -7.49
C ALA A 167 8.65 11.80 -6.78
N GLN A 168 8.63 12.97 -7.44
CA GLN A 168 8.11 14.23 -6.90
C GLN A 168 7.09 14.85 -7.86
N LYS A 169 5.94 15.24 -7.33
CA LYS A 169 4.88 15.90 -8.10
C LYS A 169 5.29 17.32 -8.51
N GLY A 170 5.01 17.69 -9.77
CA GLY A 170 4.70 19.08 -10.13
C GLY A 170 5.86 20.08 -10.30
N ARG A 171 7.13 19.66 -10.37
CA ARG A 171 8.19 20.54 -10.90
C ARG A 171 8.01 20.66 -12.41
N GLY A 172 7.48 21.78 -12.91
CA GLY A 172 7.45 22.15 -14.34
C GLY A 172 6.57 21.34 -15.29
N ILE A 173 6.39 20.03 -15.07
CA ILE A 173 5.71 19.16 -16.03
C ILE A 173 4.18 19.38 -16.01
N GLY A 174 3.61 19.76 -17.15
CA GLY A 174 2.18 19.99 -17.30
C GLY A 174 1.33 18.73 -17.11
N GLU A 175 0.15 18.87 -16.50
CA GLU A 175 -0.76 17.76 -16.13
C GLU A 175 -1.40 16.99 -17.30
N ARG A 176 -0.97 17.19 -18.55
CA ARG A 176 -1.56 16.59 -19.77
C ARG A 176 -1.22 15.11 -19.97
N GLY A 177 -0.97 14.35 -18.89
CA GLY A 177 -0.95 12.89 -18.93
C GLY A 177 -2.36 12.35 -19.15
N LYS A 178 -2.74 12.10 -20.40
CA LYS A 178 -4.05 11.52 -20.79
C LYS A 178 -4.17 10.03 -20.45
N HIS A 179 -3.85 9.62 -19.22
CA HIS A 179 -4.36 8.34 -18.70
C HIS A 179 -5.85 8.51 -18.40
N ASN A 180 -6.68 8.28 -19.42
CA ASN A 180 -8.10 8.11 -19.24
C ASN A 180 -8.38 6.68 -18.73
N ALA A 181 -9.57 6.45 -18.15
CA ALA A 181 -9.90 5.18 -17.52
C ALA A 181 -10.01 4.02 -18.51
N ALA A 182 -10.49 4.26 -19.75
CA ALA A 182 -10.63 3.23 -20.77
C ALA A 182 -9.25 2.72 -21.21
N ALA A 183 -8.37 3.60 -21.69
CA ALA A 183 -7.03 3.22 -22.15
C ALA A 183 -6.18 2.56 -21.05
N PHE A 184 -6.37 2.93 -19.78
CA PHE A 184 -5.76 2.19 -18.67
C PHE A 184 -6.21 0.73 -18.63
N TRP A 185 -7.53 0.48 -18.73
CA TRP A 185 -8.08 -0.87 -18.71
C TRP A 185 -7.77 -1.64 -19.99
N ASP A 186 -7.81 -0.99 -21.16
CA ASP A 186 -7.42 -1.58 -22.45
C ASP A 186 -5.97 -2.11 -22.38
N ASP A 187 -4.99 -1.25 -22.03
CA ASP A 187 -3.58 -1.63 -21.87
C ASP A 187 -3.37 -2.65 -20.73
N TRP A 188 -4.23 -2.67 -19.71
CA TRP A 188 -4.17 -3.62 -18.59
C TRP A 188 -4.66 -5.01 -19.00
N HIS A 189 -5.73 -5.08 -19.80
CA HIS A 189 -6.33 -6.32 -20.30
C HIS A 189 -5.51 -6.99 -21.41
N GLU A 190 -4.74 -6.23 -22.21
CA GLU A 190 -3.67 -6.79 -23.07
C GLU A 190 -2.63 -7.63 -22.28
N LEU A 191 -2.58 -7.45 -20.96
CA LEU A 191 -1.63 -8.08 -20.05
C LEU A 191 -2.27 -9.06 -19.05
N ASP A 192 -3.54 -9.47 -19.24
CA ASP A 192 -4.25 -10.40 -18.34
C ASP A 192 -3.53 -11.75 -18.18
N GLU A 193 -3.49 -12.59 -19.22
CA GLU A 193 -3.02 -13.96 -19.09
C GLU A 193 -2.02 -14.42 -20.17
N GLU A 194 -1.39 -15.56 -19.89
CA GLU A 194 -0.33 -16.22 -20.65
C GLU A 194 -0.89 -16.79 -21.97
N SER A 195 -1.17 -15.91 -22.94
CA SER A 195 -1.11 -16.30 -24.34
C SER A 195 0.21 -17.04 -24.58
N LEU A 196 0.17 -18.22 -25.19
CA LEU A 196 1.37 -18.95 -25.58
C LEU A 196 2.11 -18.14 -26.65
N ASP A 197 2.97 -17.24 -26.18
CA ASP A 197 3.83 -16.44 -27.04
C ASP A 197 4.74 -17.42 -27.78
N LEU A 198 4.55 -17.54 -29.09
CA LEU A 198 5.51 -18.20 -30.01
C LEU A 198 6.90 -17.51 -30.01
N LEU A 199 7.05 -16.45 -29.21
CA LEU A 199 8.25 -15.67 -28.95
C LEU A 199 8.88 -15.97 -27.55
N ASP A 200 8.25 -16.80 -26.70
CA ASP A 200 8.85 -17.33 -25.45
C ASP A 200 9.86 -18.46 -25.78
N ILE A 201 10.72 -18.22 -26.77
CA ILE A 201 11.62 -19.19 -27.41
C ILE A 201 12.69 -19.70 -26.42
N ASP A 202 13.04 -18.89 -25.42
CA ASP A 202 13.85 -19.29 -24.24
C ASP A 202 13.24 -20.51 -23.47
N ARG A 203 11.99 -20.92 -23.78
CA ARG A 203 11.25 -22.05 -23.19
C ARG A 203 10.98 -23.21 -24.17
N LEU A 204 11.27 -23.01 -25.46
CA LEU A 204 11.19 -24.02 -26.53
C LEU A 204 12.55 -24.68 -26.82
N ILE A 205 13.66 -24.02 -26.48
CA ILE A 205 15.01 -24.58 -26.55
C ILE A 205 15.34 -25.23 -25.20
N HIS A 206 14.89 -26.47 -25.00
CA HIS A 206 15.46 -27.38 -24.02
C HIS A 206 16.50 -28.28 -24.72
N ASP A 207 17.60 -28.58 -24.02
CA ASP A 207 18.83 -29.11 -24.62
C ASP A 207 18.66 -30.46 -25.35
N TRP A 208 19.28 -30.56 -26.54
CA TRP A 208 19.56 -31.78 -27.30
C TRP A 208 21.08 -31.87 -27.54
#